data_AF-I2NH01-F1
#
_entry.id   AF-I2NH01-F1
#
_cell.length_a   1.000
_cell.length_b   1.000
_cell.length_c   1.000
_cell.angle_alpha   90.00
_cell.angle_beta   90.00
_cell.angle_gamma   90.00
#
_symmetry.space_group_name_H-M   'P 1'
#
loop_
_entity.id
_entity.type
_entity.pdbx_description
1 polymer ?
#
loop_
_entity_poly.entity_id
_entity_poly.type
_entity_poly.pdbx_seq_one_letter_code
_entity_poly.pdbx_strand_id
1 'polypeptide(L)' 'MSNQISTQTISFNNQSLVTFEQGGVHYTAMKPICDNIGLEWGSQYNRIKRDDVLNSVIFIMKMTGNDGKDYQM' A
#
# COMPACT_ATOMS: atom_id res chain seq x y z
N MET A 1 -1.23 -25.72 -2.12
CA MET A 1 0.15 -25.41 -2.58
C MET A 1 0.43 -23.96 -2.21
N SER A 2 1.45 -23.70 -1.39
CA SER A 2 1.84 -22.33 -1.04
C SER A 2 2.58 -21.71 -2.23
N ASN A 3 1.99 -20.70 -2.86
CA ASN A 3 2.67 -19.96 -3.92
C ASN A 3 3.72 -19.06 -3.24
N GLN A 4 4.98 -19.49 -3.23
CA GLN A 4 6.06 -18.74 -2.60
C GLN A 4 6.45 -17.57 -3.52
N ILE A 5 5.94 -16.38 -3.22
CA ILE A 5 6.32 -15.15 -3.91
C ILE A 5 7.68 -14.69 -3.36
N SER A 6 8.69 -14.57 -4.23
CA SER A 6 9.99 -14.03 -3.86
C SER A 6 9.97 -12.51 -3.95
N THR A 7 10.61 -11.84 -2.99
CA THR A 7 10.78 -10.40 -3.00
C THR A 7 12.19 -10.03 -3.47
N GLN A 8 12.31 -8.86 -4.09
CA GLN A 8 13.55 -8.32 -4.62
C GLN A 8 13.60 -6.80 -4.41
N THR A 9 14.80 -6.24 -4.32
CA THR A 9 14.99 -4.81 -4.10
C THR A 9 15.46 -4.14 -5.39
N ILE A 10 14.79 -3.05 -5.79
CA ILE A 10 15.18 -2.23 -6.94
C ILE A 10 15.54 -0.81 -6.49
N SER A 11 16.36 -0.11 -7.25
CA SER A 11 16.65 1.31 -7.03
C SER A 11 15.59 2.19 -7.70
N PHE A 12 15.01 3.11 -6.95
CA PHE A 12 14.02 4.08 -7.40
C PHE A 12 14.17 5.40 -6.62
N ASN A 13 14.29 6.52 -7.34
CA ASN A 13 14.53 7.84 -6.76
C ASN A 13 15.67 7.87 -5.72
N ASN A 14 16.82 7.29 -6.07
CA ASN A 14 17.99 7.18 -5.19
C ASN A 14 17.75 6.39 -3.88
N GLN A 15 16.67 5.61 -3.82
CA GLN A 15 16.29 4.80 -2.67
C GLN A 15 15.94 3.37 -3.09
N SER A 16 15.97 2.46 -2.13
CA SER A 16 15.63 1.05 -2.36
C SER A 16 14.13 0.81 -2.18
N LEU A 17 13.49 0.15 -3.15
CA LEU A 17 12.12 -0.33 -3.07
C LEU A 17 12.06 -1.85 -3.06
N VAL A 18 11.35 -2.41 -2.08
CA VAL A 18 11.01 -3.83 -2.05
C VAL A 18 9.88 -4.10 -3.04
N THR A 19 10.05 -5.10 -3.88
CA THR A 19 9.11 -5.48 -4.94
C THR A 19 8.94 -6.99 -4.99
N PHE A 20 7.90 -7.44 -5.68
CA PHE A 20 7.80 -8.82 -6.18
C PHE A 20 7.49 -8.79 -7.68
N GLU A 21 7.88 -9.85 -8.39
CA GLU A 21 7.66 -9.98 -9.83
C GLU A 21 6.48 -10.92 -10.11
N GLN A 22 5.62 -10.50 -11.04
CA GLN A 22 4.58 -11.35 -11.58
C GLN A 22 4.29 -10.97 -13.04
N GLY A 23 4.58 -11.88 -13.98
CA GLY A 23 4.24 -11.72 -15.39
C GLY A 23 5.03 -10.62 -16.13
N GLY A 24 6.30 -10.42 -15.78
CA GLY A 24 7.18 -9.36 -16.27
C GLY A 24 6.98 -8.01 -15.59
N VAL A 25 6.11 -7.92 -14.58
CA VAL A 25 5.76 -6.66 -13.90
C VAL A 25 6.20 -6.71 -12.44
N HIS A 26 6.89 -5.66 -12.00
CA HIS A 26 7.27 -5.48 -10.59
C HIS A 26 6.19 -4.71 -9.85
N TYR A 27 5.68 -5.32 -8.79
CA TYR A 27 4.70 -4.73 -7.89
C TYR A 27 5.37 -4.31 -6.59
N THR A 28 4.92 -3.20 -6.03
CA THR A 28 5.46 -2.66 -4.77
C THR A 28 4.34 -1.98 -3.98
N ALA A 29 4.63 -1.67 -2.71
CA ALA A 29 3.71 -0.90 -1.88
C ALA A 29 3.73 0.58 -2.30
N MET A 30 2.56 1.23 -2.31
CA MET A 30 2.43 2.64 -2.70
C MET A 30 3.09 3.60 -1.72
N LYS A 31 3.04 3.32 -0.41
CA LYS A 31 3.55 4.25 0.61
C LYS A 31 5.06 4.53 0.48
N PRO A 32 5.94 3.51 0.34
CA PRO A 32 7.35 3.75 0.05
C PRO A 32 7.59 4.62 -1.18
N ILE A 33 6.77 4.48 -2.24
CA ILE A 33 6.88 5.40 -3.39
C ILE A 33 6.57 6.83 -2.94
N CYS A 34 5.44 7.06 -2.27
CA CYS A 34 5.05 8.40 -1.81
C CYS A 34 6.12 9.05 -0.94
N ASP A 35 6.64 8.31 0.05
CA ASP A 35 7.71 8.77 0.93
C ASP A 35 8.97 9.11 0.14
N ASN A 36 9.32 8.26 -0.84
CA ASN A 36 10.55 8.40 -1.62
C ASN A 36 10.52 9.63 -2.54
N ILE A 37 9.38 9.99 -3.13
CA ILE A 37 9.26 11.14 -4.05
C ILE A 37 8.72 12.40 -3.38
N GLY A 38 8.60 12.42 -2.05
CA GLY A 38 8.15 13.58 -1.29
C GLY A 38 6.65 13.89 -1.44
N LEU A 39 5.84 12.89 -1.78
CA LEU A 39 4.39 13.03 -1.79
C LEU A 39 3.81 12.79 -0.39
N GLU A 40 2.87 13.65 0.00
CA GLU A 40 2.14 13.48 1.25
C GLU A 40 1.25 12.25 1.19
N TRP A 41 1.55 11.25 2.04
CA TRP A 41 0.89 9.95 2.04
C TRP A 41 -0.61 10.04 2.32
N GLY A 42 -1.05 10.90 3.25
CA GLY A 42 -2.46 11.04 3.62
C GLY A 42 -3.34 11.48 2.45
N SER A 43 -2.87 12.40 1.63
CA SER A 43 -3.53 12.85 0.41
C SER A 43 -3.66 11.72 -0.61
N GLN A 44 -2.61 10.92 -0.81
CA GLN A 44 -2.67 9.77 -1.73
C GLN A 44 -3.57 8.66 -1.19
N TYR A 45 -3.47 8.37 0.11
CA TYR A 45 -4.34 7.43 0.79
C TYR A 45 -5.83 7.80 0.62
N ASN A 46 -6.18 9.06 0.80
CA ASN A 46 -7.54 9.57 0.59
C ASN A 46 -8.01 9.48 -0.87
N ARG A 47 -7.10 9.51 -1.85
CA ARG A 47 -7.44 9.28 -3.27
C ARG A 47 -7.70 7.81 -3.52
N ILE A 48 -6.86 6.92 -3.01
CA ILE A 48 -7.04 5.47 -3.17
C ILE A 48 -8.34 5.00 -2.48
N LYS A 49 -8.69 5.59 -1.33
CA LYS A 49 -9.96 5.32 -0.65
C LYS A 49 -11.19 5.78 -1.46
N ARG A 50 -11.04 6.73 -2.38
CA ARG A 50 -12.12 7.18 -3.27
C ARG A 50 -12.10 6.47 -4.63
N ASP A 51 -11.13 5.61 -4.87
CA ASP A 51 -10.96 4.91 -6.14
C ASP A 51 -11.88 3.68 -6.21
N ASP A 52 -12.64 3.55 -7.29
CA ASP A 52 -13.67 2.51 -7.43
C ASP A 52 -13.10 1.08 -7.40
N VAL A 53 -11.83 0.90 -7.75
CA VAL A 53 -11.15 -0.40 -7.79
C VAL A 53 -10.36 -0.63 -6.51
N LEU A 54 -9.50 0.32 -6.16
CA LEU A 54 -8.50 0.16 -5.11
C LEU A 54 -9.09 0.34 -3.69
N ASN A 55 -10.24 1.00 -3.55
CA ASN A 55 -10.89 1.17 -2.25
C ASN A 55 -11.30 -0.15 -1.59
N SER A 56 -11.58 -1.19 -2.38
CA SER A 56 -12.06 -2.48 -1.84
C SER A 56 -11.03 -3.25 -0.99
N VAL A 57 -9.73 -2.98 -1.16
CA VAL A 57 -8.64 -3.76 -0.52
C VAL A 57 -7.65 -2.89 0.27
N ILE A 58 -7.74 -1.56 0.18
CA ILE A 58 -6.82 -0.66 0.92
C ILE A 58 -7.06 -0.68 2.45
N PHE A 59 -8.21 -1.19 2.89
CA PHE A 59 -8.66 -1.07 4.27
C PHE A 59 -8.84 -2.44 4.93
N ILE A 60 -7.78 -3.01 5.51
CA ILE A 60 -7.88 -4.33 6.17
C ILE A 60 -8.47 -4.23 7.59
N MET A 61 -8.17 -3.20 8.39
CA MET A 61 -8.80 -2.96 9.71
C MET A 61 -8.71 -1.49 10.17
N LYS A 62 -9.78 -0.92 10.74
CA LYS A 62 -9.71 0.24 11.65
C LYS A 62 -9.13 -0.29 12.97
N MET A 63 -8.04 0.28 13.50
CA MET A 63 -7.82 0.18 14.95
C MET A 63 -8.89 1.05 15.60
N THR A 64 -9.90 0.43 16.20
CA THR A 64 -10.78 1.12 17.14
C THR A 64 -9.92 1.56 18.32
N GLY A 65 -9.93 2.85 18.66
CA GLY A 65 -9.39 3.29 19.94
C GLY A 65 -10.20 2.65 21.08
N ASN A 66 -9.65 2.59 22.29
CA ASN A 66 -10.40 2.15 23.48
C ASN A 66 -11.44 3.21 23.93
N ASP A 67 -12.15 3.82 22.99
CA ASP A 67 -13.10 4.92 23.19
C ASP A 67 -14.56 4.44 23.30
N GLY A 68 -14.79 3.13 23.20
CA GLY A 68 -16.11 2.51 23.38
C GLY A 68 -17.12 2.86 22.29
N LYS A 69 -16.67 3.32 21.11
CA LYS A 69 -17.56 3.70 20.01
C LYS A 69 -17.66 2.61 18.95
N ASP A 70 -18.90 2.31 18.56
CA ASP A 70 -19.18 1.46 17.41
C ASP A 70 -19.07 2.29 16.13
N TYR A 71 -18.09 1.94 15.29
CA TYR A 71 -17.96 2.49 13.96
C TYR A 71 -18.54 1.49 12.96
N GLN A 72 -19.68 1.82 12.35
CA GLN A 72 -20.24 1.01 11.26
C GLN A 72 -19.24 0.99 10.10
N MET A 73 -19.05 -0.22 9.54
CA MET A 73 -18.19 -0.48 8.40
C MET A 73 -18.86 0.02 7.12
#